data_AF-A0A538NKS9-F1
#
_entry.id   AF-A0A538NKS9-F1
#
_cell.length_a   1.000
_cell.length_b   1.000
_cell.length_c   1.000
_cell.angle_alpha   90.00
_cell.angle_beta   90.00
_cell.angle_gamma   90.00
#
_symmetry.space_group_name_H-M   'P 1'
#
loop_
_entity.id
_entity.type
_entity.pdbx_description
1 polymer ?
#
loop_
_entity_poly.entity_id
_entity_poly.type
_entity_poly.pdbx_seq_one_letter_code
_entity_poly.pdbx_strand_id
1 'polypeptide(L)'
;MVQMQDVMSKPMPDFREGSIVKGRILEVRPREVLVDIGYKSEGVIPIAEFDEVDSLEVGDEVDVLLERLENDEGMVVLSKEKAAYRQNWYKIVHVFE
;
A
#
# COMPACT_ATOMS: atom_id res chain seq x y z
N MET A 1 6.34 4.88 43.18
CA MET A 1 4.96 4.39 42.98
C MET A 1 4.64 4.58 41.51
N VAL A 2 4.19 3.50 40.87
CA VAL A 2 3.97 3.35 39.43
C VAL A 2 2.81 4.22 38.98
N GLN A 3 2.98 4.96 37.88
CA GLN A 3 1.83 5.41 37.10
C GLN A 3 2.15 5.49 35.60
N MET A 4 1.72 4.43 34.90
CA MET A 4 1.12 4.46 33.55
C MET A 4 2.07 4.77 32.38
N GLN A 5 2.86 3.81 31.89
CA GLN A 5 2.54 2.97 30.71
C GLN A 5 1.56 3.61 29.70
N ASP A 6 2.05 4.59 28.95
CA ASP A 6 1.50 4.97 27.64
C ASP A 6 2.49 4.52 26.55
N VAL A 7 2.57 3.21 26.39
CA VAL A 7 3.36 2.55 25.33
C VAL A 7 2.44 1.95 24.28
N MET A 8 1.33 2.59 23.90
CA MET A 8 0.46 2.02 22.87
C MET A 8 -0.52 3.05 22.33
N SER A 9 -0.06 3.88 21.41
CA SER A 9 -0.89 4.49 20.37
C SER A 9 0.00 4.98 19.23
N LYS A 10 0.89 4.11 18.73
CA LYS A 10 1.28 4.25 17.33
C LYS A 10 -0.03 4.00 16.58
N PRO A 11 -0.59 4.96 15.81
CA PRO A 11 -1.83 4.73 15.11
C PRO A 11 -1.61 3.44 14.32
N MET A 12 -2.37 2.40 14.67
CA MET A 12 -2.46 1.23 13.81
C MET A 12 -2.80 1.83 12.45
N PRO A 13 -2.00 1.60 11.40
CA PRO A 13 -2.33 2.10 10.08
C PRO A 13 -3.76 1.67 9.82
N ASP A 14 -4.66 2.64 9.72
CA ASP A 14 -6.08 2.36 9.55
C ASP A 14 -6.19 1.88 8.10
N PHE A 15 -6.07 0.57 7.94
CA PHE A 15 -6.22 -0.14 6.67
C PHE A 15 -7.67 0.03 6.24
N ARG A 16 -8.00 1.22 5.74
CA ARG A 16 -9.27 1.58 5.13
C ARG A 16 -9.12 1.54 3.63
N GLU A 17 -10.19 1.12 2.99
CA GLU A 17 -10.37 1.27 1.55
C GLU A 17 -10.19 2.76 1.18
N GLY A 18 -9.31 3.01 0.22
CA GLY A 18 -8.90 4.35 -0.19
C GLY A 18 -7.71 4.96 0.58
N SER A 19 -7.15 4.26 1.57
CA SER A 19 -5.90 4.68 2.23
C SER A 19 -4.69 4.26 1.40
N ILE A 20 -3.68 5.13 1.32
CA ILE A 20 -2.36 4.77 0.77
C ILE A 20 -1.54 4.14 1.89
N VAL A 21 -1.01 2.95 1.62
CA VAL A 21 -0.14 2.21 2.52
C VAL A 21 1.19 1.93 1.82
N LYS A 22 2.26 1.74 2.59
CA LYS A 22 3.53 1.28 2.05
C LYS A 22 3.53 -0.23 2.01
N GLY A 23 3.77 -0.78 0.83
CA GLY A 23 3.91 -2.21 0.58
C GLY A 23 5.32 -2.54 0.16
N ARG A 24 5.85 -3.65 0.65
CA ARG A 24 7.15 -4.18 0.24
C ARG A 24 6.95 -5.30 -0.77
N ILE A 25 7.66 -5.25 -1.89
CA ILE A 25 7.59 -6.29 -2.91
C ILE A 25 8.18 -7.59 -2.35
N LEU A 26 7.36 -8.64 -2.24
CA LEU A 26 7.80 -9.98 -1.85
C LEU A 26 8.19 -10.82 -3.06
N GLU A 27 7.38 -10.76 -4.12
CA GLU A 27 7.59 -11.54 -5.34
C GLU A 27 6.98 -10.82 -6.54
N VAL A 28 7.72 -10.77 -7.64
CA VAL A 28 7.25 -10.23 -8.93
C VAL A 28 6.91 -11.40 -9.83
N ARG A 29 5.62 -11.57 -10.16
CA ARG A 29 5.15 -12.57 -11.13
C ARG A 29 4.86 -11.90 -12.47
N PRO A 30 4.82 -12.67 -13.58
CA PRO A 30 4.53 -12.12 -14.91
C PRO A 30 3.09 -11.59 -15.09
N ARG A 31 2.16 -11.86 -14.15
CA ARG A 31 0.77 -11.38 -14.21
C ARG A 31 0.42 -10.43 -13.08
N GLU A 32 1.12 -10.54 -11.94
CA GLU A 32 0.80 -9.85 -10.69
C GLU A 32 2.06 -9.69 -9.85
N VAL A 33 2.04 -8.77 -8.91
CA VAL A 33 3.13 -8.50 -7.97
C VAL A 33 2.57 -8.68 -6.58
N LEU A 34 3.21 -9.57 -5.81
CA LEU A 34 2.91 -9.80 -4.42
C LEU A 34 3.63 -8.75 -3.59
N VAL A 35 2.86 -8.02 -2.80
CA VAL A 35 3.36 -7.01 -1.88
C VAL A 35 2.85 -7.26 -0.47
N ASP A 36 3.75 -7.15 0.50
CA ASP A 36 3.41 -7.17 1.91
C ASP A 36 3.21 -5.74 2.42
N ILE A 37 2.00 -5.45 2.89
CA ILE A 37 1.65 -4.16 3.51
C ILE A 37 1.60 -4.25 5.04
N GLY A 38 2.05 -5.37 5.63
CA GLY A 38 1.96 -5.63 7.06
C GLY A 38 0.52 -5.85 7.54
N TYR A 39 -0.38 -6.24 6.61
CA TYR A 39 -1.74 -6.65 6.93
C TYR A 39 -1.80 -8.17 7.13
N LYS A 40 -2.95 -8.69 7.59
CA LYS A 40 -3.15 -10.13 7.78
C LYS A 40 -2.99 -10.96 6.50
N SER A 41 -3.20 -10.32 5.35
CA SER A 41 -3.17 -10.94 4.02
C SER A 41 -2.20 -10.19 3.12
N GLU A 42 -1.60 -10.93 2.20
CA GLU A 42 -0.76 -10.41 1.14
C GLU A 42 -1.61 -9.60 0.16
N GLY A 43 -1.03 -8.50 -0.31
CA GLY A 43 -1.64 -7.68 -1.34
C GLY A 43 -1.17 -8.12 -2.72
N VAL A 44 -2.11 -8.17 -3.66
CA VAL A 44 -1.80 -8.46 -5.06
C VAL A 44 -2.03 -7.21 -5.88
N ILE A 45 -1.05 -6.87 -6.71
CA ILE A 45 -1.14 -5.75 -7.66
C ILE A 45 -0.97 -6.33 -9.06
N PRO A 46 -1.96 -6.19 -9.95
CA PRO A 46 -1.79 -6.67 -11.32
C PRO A 46 -0.63 -5.93 -11.99
N ILE A 47 0.21 -6.68 -12.72
CA ILE A 47 1.41 -6.10 -13.34
C ILE A 47 1.09 -4.95 -14.31
N ALA A 48 -0.14 -4.95 -14.85
CA ALA A 48 -0.67 -3.90 -15.72
C ALA A 48 -0.78 -2.51 -15.05
N GLU A 49 -0.81 -2.43 -13.72
CA GLU A 49 -0.82 -1.16 -12.97
C GLU A 49 0.60 -0.56 -12.81
N PHE A 50 1.63 -1.28 -13.27
CA PHE A 50 3.01 -0.81 -13.23
C PHE A 50 3.44 -0.35 -14.62
N ASP A 51 3.57 0.97 -14.77
CA ASP A 51 4.14 1.60 -15.98
C ASP A 51 5.56 1.10 -16.29
N GLU A 52 6.37 0.91 -15.24
CA GLU A 52 7.76 0.43 -15.34
C GLU A 52 7.93 -0.83 -14.51
N VAL A 53 7.64 -1.98 -15.15
CA VAL A 53 7.93 -3.30 -14.59
C VAL A 53 9.42 -3.56 -14.37
N ASP A 54 10.28 -2.94 -15.19
CA ASP A 54 11.74 -3.08 -15.11
C ASP A 54 12.31 -2.41 -13.85
N SER A 55 11.59 -1.45 -13.28
CA SER A 55 11.99 -0.75 -12.06
C SER A 55 11.50 -1.47 -10.78
N LEU A 56 10.83 -2.62 -10.90
CA LEU A 56 10.34 -3.39 -9.76
C LEU A 56 11.35 -4.45 -9.35
N GLU A 57 11.97 -4.22 -8.20
CA GLU A 57 12.86 -5.19 -7.57
C GLU A 57 12.20 -5.81 -6.34
N VAL A 58 12.43 -7.11 -6.16
CA VAL A 58 12.00 -7.79 -4.93
C VAL A 58 12.70 -7.17 -3.74
N GLY A 59 11.92 -6.78 -2.74
CA GLY A 59 12.38 -6.10 -1.54
C GLY A 59 12.22 -4.58 -1.56
N ASP A 60 11.86 -3.99 -2.70
CA ASP A 60 11.60 -2.55 -2.83
C ASP A 60 10.30 -2.14 -2.12
N GLU A 61 10.24 -0.89 -1.66
CA GLU A 61 9.08 -0.31 -0.98
C GLU A 61 8.29 0.61 -1.92
N VAL A 62 7.05 0.22 -2.19
CA VAL A 62 6.13 0.96 -3.07
C VAL A 62 4.93 1.48 -2.29
N ASP A 63 4.53 2.72 -2.58
CA ASP A 63 3.28 3.28 -2.07
C ASP A 63 2.11 2.77 -2.90
N VAL A 64 1.17 2.10 -2.24
CA VAL A 64 0.06 1.38 -2.89
C VAL A 64 -1.25 1.76 -2.23
N LEU A 65 -2.30 1.92 -3.03
CA LEU A 65 -3.61 2.31 -2.57
C LEU A 65 -4.37 1.04 -2.22
N LEU A 66 -4.90 0.99 -1.01
CA LEU A 66 -5.79 -0.08 -0.60
C LEU A 66 -7.14 0.12 -1.29
N GLU A 67 -7.42 -0.64 -2.35
CA GLU A 67 -8.71 -0.54 -3.02
C GLU A 67 -9.78 -1.29 -2.25
N ARG A 68 -9.48 -2.53 -1.87
CA ARG A 68 -10.37 -3.40 -1.09
C ARG A 68 -9.57 -4.26 -0.14
N LEU A 69 -10.11 -4.44 1.07
CA LEU A 69 -9.52 -5.32 2.09
C LEU A 69 -9.70 -6.80 1.76
N GLU A 70 -10.80 -7.18 1.11
CA GLU A 70 -11.06 -8.53 0.61
C GLU A 70 -11.80 -8.45 -0.73
N ASN A 71 -11.32 -9.21 -1.72
CA ASN A 71 -12.09 -9.56 -2.91
C ASN A 71 -12.86 -10.88 -2.69
N ASP A 72 -13.56 -11.36 -3.72
CA ASP A 72 -14.33 -12.62 -3.68
C ASP A 72 -13.49 -13.85 -3.29
N GLU A 73 -12.16 -13.76 -3.39
CA GLU A 73 -11.19 -14.82 -3.05
C GLU A 73 -10.47 -14.58 -1.71
N GLY A 74 -10.82 -13.52 -0.96
CA GLY A 74 -10.20 -13.19 0.33
C GLY A 74 -8.83 -12.51 0.24
N MET A 75 -8.47 -11.99 -0.95
CA MET A 75 -7.21 -11.28 -1.18
C MET A 75 -7.39 -9.76 -1.09
N VAL A 76 -6.35 -9.06 -0.63
CA VAL A 76 -6.32 -7.59 -0.59
C VAL A 76 -6.02 -7.06 -1.98
N VAL A 77 -6.91 -6.22 -2.51
CA VAL A 77 -6.71 -5.59 -3.82
C VAL A 77 -6.03 -4.26 -3.64
N LEU A 78 -4.88 -4.12 -4.29
CA LEU A 78 -4.03 -2.94 -4.19
C LEU A 78 -3.80 -2.32 -5.57
N SER A 79 -3.72 -1.00 -5.61
CA SER A 79 -3.46 -0.23 -6.82
C SER A 79 -2.29 0.73 -6.65
N LYS A 80 -1.22 0.52 -7.43
CA LYS A 80 -0.06 1.41 -7.49
C LYS A 80 -0.37 2.68 -8.29
N GLU A 81 -1.07 2.56 -9.42
CA GLU A 81 -1.42 3.68 -10.29
C GLU A 81 -2.27 4.71 -9.53
N LYS A 82 -3.32 4.24 -8.84
CA LYS A 82 -4.21 5.13 -8.08
C LYS A 82 -3.52 5.78 -6.88
N ALA A 83 -2.56 5.10 -6.26
CA ALA A 83 -1.73 5.70 -5.21
C ALA A 83 -0.90 6.86 -5.76
N ALA A 84 -0.22 6.65 -6.88
CA ALA A 84 0.58 7.69 -7.53
C ALA A 84 -0.30 8.89 -7.93
N TYR A 85 -1.48 8.64 -8.49
CA TYR A 85 -2.44 9.69 -8.84
C TYR A 85 -2.89 10.50 -7.62
N ARG A 86 -3.24 9.83 -6.51
CA ARG A 86 -3.64 10.46 -5.24
C ARG A 86 -2.51 11.25 -4.60
N GLN A 87 -1.29 10.70 -4.56
CA GLN A 87 -0.11 11.39 -4.04
C GLN A 87 0.20 12.63 -4.87
N ASN A 88 0.16 12.52 -6.20
CA ASN A 88 0.39 13.65 -7.07
C ASN A 88 -0.67 14.73 -6.86
N TRP A 89 -1.95 14.36 -6.75
CA TRP A 89 -3.06 15.29 -6.44
C TRP A 89 -2.85 16.06 -5.13
N TYR A 90 -2.44 15.39 -4.06
CA TYR A 90 -2.18 16.04 -2.78
C TYR A 90 -1.02 17.04 -2.87
N LYS A 91 0.01 16.72 -3.67
CA LYS A 91 1.18 17.58 -3.88
C LYS A 91 0.83 18.87 -4.62
N ILE A 92 -0.09 18.81 -5.60
CA ILE A 92 -0.55 20.01 -6.34
C ILE A 92 -1.37 20.93 -5.43
N VAL A 93 -2.28 20.38 -4.62
CA VAL A 93 -3.17 21.18 -3.76
C VAL A 93 -2.38 21.95 -2.68
N HIS A 94 -1.29 21.39 -2.17
CA HIS A 94 -0.48 22.02 -1.13
C HIS A 94 0.54 23.07 -1.65
N VAL A 95 0.72 23.19 -2.97
CA VAL A 95 1.63 24.18 -3.57
C VAL A 95 0.95 25.54 -3.80
N PHE A 96 -0.37 25.62 -3.59
CA PHE A 96 -1.15 26.85 -3.80
C PHE A 96 -1.48 27.63 -2.51
N GLU A 97 -0.76 27.40 -1.41
CA GLU A 97 -0.80 28.25 -0.20
C GLU A 97 0.43 29.16 -0.09
#